data_AF-A0A2P4NYS1-F1
#
_entry.id   AF-A0A2P4NYS1-F1
#
_cell.length_a   1.000
_cell.length_b   1.000
_cell.length_c   1.000
_cell.angle_alpha   90.00
_cell.angle_beta   90.00
_cell.angle_gamma   90.00
#
_symmetry.space_group_name_H-M   'P 1'
#
loop_
_entity.id
_entity.type
_entity.pdbx_description
1 polymer ?
#
loop_
_entity_poly.entity_id
_entity_poly.type
_entity_poly.pdbx_seq_one_letter_code
_entity_poly.pdbx_strand_id
1 'polypeptide(L)' 'MTSVKEWIEEKIKNKYIRYFKYDEFSQVVEIGRGGFGVVSKANLANIGLVALKIIISKNSNELNESNDDFVKEVEIAIIL' A
#
# COMPACT_ATOMS: atom_id res chain seq x y z
N MET A 1 -13.12 16.53 6.64
CA MET A 1 -11.96 15.68 6.29
C MET A 1 -12.45 14.59 5.37
N THR A 2 -11.83 14.44 4.19
CA THR A 2 -12.04 13.27 3.34
C THR A 2 -11.43 12.07 4.06
N SER A 3 -12.15 10.96 4.14
CA SER A 3 -11.60 9.73 4.73
C SER A 3 -10.40 9.22 3.91
N VAL A 4 -9.50 8.47 4.55
CA VAL A 4 -8.36 7.83 3.84
C VAL A 4 -8.87 6.98 2.67
N LYS A 5 -10.00 6.28 2.87
CA LYS A 5 -10.65 5.47 1.83
C LYS A 5 -11.07 6.31 0.62
N GLU A 6 -11.81 7.38 0.84
CA GLU A 6 -12.26 8.27 -0.24
C GLU A 6 -11.06 8.90 -0.98
N TRP A 7 -9.99 9.26 -0.26
CA TRP A 7 -8.76 9.78 -0.86
C TRP A 7 -8.07 8.74 -1.75
N ILE A 8 -7.94 7.49 -1.30
CA ILE A 8 -7.37 6.40 -2.12
C ILE A 8 -8.22 6.18 -3.37
N GLU A 9 -9.56 6.10 -3.22
CA GLU A 9 -10.48 5.93 -4.34
C GLU A 9 -10.36 7.06 -5.36
N GLU A 10 -10.22 8.32 -4.90
CA GLU A 10 -9.98 9.47 -5.78
C GLU A 10 -8.64 9.38 -6.51
N LYS A 11 -7.55 8.99 -5.82
CA LYS A 11 -6.23 8.84 -6.45
C LYS A 11 -6.19 7.71 -7.48
N ILE A 12 -6.91 6.61 -7.25
CA ILE A 12 -7.08 5.53 -8.23
C ILE A 12 -7.89 6.03 -9.43
N LYS A 13 -9.03 6.70 -9.18
CA LYS A 13 -9.90 7.25 -10.24
C LYS A 13 -9.15 8.23 -11.13
N ASN A 14 -8.33 9.09 -10.54
CA ASN A 14 -7.51 10.08 -11.24
C ASN A 14 -6.20 9.50 -11.80
N LYS A 15 -5.98 8.18 -11.70
CA LYS A 15 -4.80 7.46 -12.21
C LYS A 15 -3.46 7.91 -11.61
N TYR A 16 -3.48 8.57 -10.46
CA TYR A 16 -2.26 8.87 -9.68
C TYR A 16 -1.72 7.61 -9.00
N ILE A 17 -2.59 6.66 -8.67
CA ILE A 17 -2.22 5.36 -8.10
C ILE A 17 -2.74 4.26 -9.03
N ARG A 18 -1.87 3.32 -9.39
CA ARG A 18 -2.27 2.10 -10.10
C ARG A 18 -2.69 1.05 -9.08
N TYR A 19 -3.92 0.58 -9.21
CA TYR A 19 -4.45 -0.49 -8.38
C TYR A 19 -4.08 -1.86 -8.96
N PHE A 20 -3.67 -2.77 -8.08
CA PHE A 20 -3.43 -4.18 -8.36
C PHE A 20 -4.15 -5.01 -7.30
N LYS A 21 -4.81 -6.09 -7.69
CA LYS A 21 -5.36 -7.01 -6.71
C LYS A 21 -4.23 -7.83 -6.07
N TYR A 22 -4.41 -8.20 -4.81
CA TYR A 22 -3.39 -8.94 -4.06
C TYR A 22 -3.08 -10.32 -4.67
N ASP A 23 -4.08 -10.96 -5.30
CA ASP A 23 -3.94 -12.25 -5.99
C ASP A 23 -3.16 -12.18 -7.31
N GLU A 24 -2.87 -10.98 -7.84
CA GLU A 24 -1.99 -10.78 -8.99
C GLU A 24 -0.50 -10.95 -8.64
N PHE A 25 -0.17 -10.95 -7.35
CA PHE A 25 1.19 -11.17 -6.85
C PHE A 25 1.43 -12.66 -6.61
N SER A 26 2.55 -13.16 -7.12
CA SER A 26 2.98 -14.55 -6.98
C SER A 26 4.38 -14.62 -6.37
N GLN A 27 4.77 -15.80 -5.87
CA GLN A 27 6.08 -16.03 -5.25
C GLN A 27 6.40 -15.01 -4.14
N VAL A 28 5.41 -14.67 -3.33
CA VAL A 28 5.55 -13.72 -2.23
C VAL A 28 6.44 -14.33 -1.14
N VAL A 29 7.58 -13.70 -0.89
CA VAL A 29 8.55 -14.12 0.13
C VAL A 29 8.95 -12.92 0.96
N GLU A 30 8.75 -12.98 2.27
CA GLU A 30 9.19 -11.93 3.21
C GLU A 30 10.71 -11.74 3.13
N ILE A 31 11.14 -10.48 3.00
CA ILE A 31 12.55 -10.08 2.97
C ILE A 31 12.91 -9.12 4.10
N GLY A 32 11.92 -8.58 4.82
CA GLY A 32 12.14 -7.74 5.98
C GLY A 32 10.86 -7.40 6.73
N ARG A 33 10.99 -7.10 8.02
CA ARG A 33 9.88 -6.74 8.90
C ARG A 33 10.33 -5.66 9.88
N GLY A 34 9.48 -4.68 10.11
CA GLY A 34 9.69 -3.61 11.08
C GLY A 34 8.39 -3.20 11.76
N GLY A 35 8.45 -2.17 12.61
CA GLY A 35 7.29 -1.69 13.36
C GLY A 35 6.14 -1.14 12.50
N PHE A 36 6.42 -0.80 11.24
CA PHE A 36 5.47 -0.21 10.29
C PHE A 36 4.95 -1.21 9.26
N GLY A 37 5.43 -2.46 9.27
CA GLY A 37 4.96 -3.47 8.32
C GLY A 37 5.98 -4.51 7.92
N VAL A 38 5.59 -5.29 6.91
CA VAL A 38 6.37 -6.38 6.31
C VAL A 38 6.68 -6.02 4.86
N VAL A 39 7.92 -6.22 4.43
CA VAL A 39 8.33 -6.10 3.04
C VAL A 39 8.61 -7.50 2.51
N SER A 40 7.97 -7.84 1.40
CA SER A 40 8.17 -9.09 0.67
C SER A 40 8.69 -8.81 -0.73
N LYS A 41 9.51 -9.69 -1.28
CA LYS A 41 9.70 -9.76 -2.74
C LYS A 41 8.53 -10.53 -3.33
N ALA A 42 8.03 -10.12 -4.48
CA ALA A 42 6.95 -10.79 -5.21
C ALA A 42 7.12 -10.61 -6.71
N ASN A 43 6.54 -11.51 -7.50
CA ASN A 43 6.40 -11.34 -8.94
C ASN A 43 4.99 -10.83 -9.25
N LEU A 44 4.90 -9.76 -10.02
CA LEU A 44 3.66 -9.21 -10.54
C LEU A 44 3.58 -9.44 -12.05
N ALA A 45 2.45 -9.99 -12.51
CA ALA A 45 2.25 -10.30 -13.92
C ALA A 45 2.47 -9.06 -14.80
N ASN A 46 3.22 -9.23 -15.90
CA ASN A 46 3.57 -8.17 -16.86
C ASN A 46 4.49 -7.05 -16.35
N ILE A 47 4.89 -7.05 -15.08
CA ILE A 47 5.82 -6.07 -14.49
C ILE A 47 7.13 -6.74 -14.06
N GLY A 48 7.06 -7.96 -13.52
CA GLY A 48 8.22 -8.71 -13.05
C GLY A 48 8.40 -8.62 -11.53
N LEU A 49 9.65 -8.60 -11.08
CA LEU A 49 10.01 -8.60 -9.66
C LEU A 49 9.72 -7.24 -9.02
N VAL A 50 8.98 -7.23 -7.91
CA VAL A 50 8.58 -6.04 -7.17
C VAL A 50 8.80 -6.22 -5.66
N ALA A 51 8.87 -5.10 -4.94
CA ALA A 51 8.76 -5.07 -3.48
C ALA A 51 7.31 -4.83 -3.08
N LEU A 52 6.74 -5.76 -2.32
CA LEU A 52 5.39 -5.69 -1.76
C LEU A 52 5.48 -5.34 -0.27
N LYS A 53 5.12 -4.11 0.09
CA LYS A 53 5.05 -3.68 1.49
C LYS A 53 3.61 -3.78 2.02
N ILE A 54 3.43 -4.58 3.06
CA ILE A 54 2.18 -4.70 3.81
C ILE A 54 2.30 -3.84 5.05
N ILE A 55 1.48 -2.80 5.13
CA ILE A 55 1.43 -1.88 6.28
C ILE A 55 0.56 -2.53 7.36
N ILE A 56 1.10 -2.67 8.57
CA ILE A 56 0.37 -3.22 9.73
C ILE A 56 -0.10 -2.03 10.57
N SER A 57 -1.39 -1.70 10.51
CA SER A 57 -2.00 -0.73 11.44
C SER A 57 -2.35 -1.41 12.76
N LYS A 58 -2.18 -0.67 13.88
CA LYS A 58 -2.40 -1.18 15.23
C LYS A 58 -3.89 -1.23 15.61
N ASN A 59 -4.77 -0.49 14.93
CA ASN A 59 -6.21 -0.62 15.11
C ASN A 59 -6.94 -0.68 13.76
N SER A 60 -7.80 -1.69 13.59
CA SER A 60 -8.69 -1.80 12.42
C SER A 60 -9.65 -0.61 12.25
N ASN A 61 -9.87 0.18 13.30
CA ASN A 61 -10.73 1.36 13.28
C ASN A 61 -10.02 2.62 12.75
N GLU A 62 -8.68 2.61 12.63
CA GLU A 62 -7.86 3.75 12.22
C GLU A 62 -7.99 4.09 10.72
N LEU A 63 -8.50 3.19 9.88
CA LEU A 63 -8.77 3.51 8.47
C LEU A 63 -9.99 4.43 8.28
N ASN A 64 -10.80 4.59 9.32
CA ASN A 64 -12.01 5.43 9.32
C ASN A 64 -11.74 6.84 9.84
N GLU A 65 -10.61 7.06 10.52
CA GLU A 65 -10.12 8.38 10.95
C GLU A 65 -8.95 8.81 10.05
N SER A 66 -8.69 10.12 9.99
CA SER A 66 -7.64 10.71 9.16
C SER A 66 -6.26 10.26 9.64
N ASN A 67 -5.80 9.09 9.21
CA ASN A 67 -4.43 8.64 9.42
C ASN A 67 -3.50 9.41 8.47
N ASP A 68 -3.20 10.67 8.83
CA ASP A 68 -2.25 11.53 8.10
C ASP A 68 -0.91 10.83 7.90
N ASP A 69 -0.49 9.99 8.86
CA ASP A 69 0.76 9.23 8.79
C ASP A 69 0.72 8.14 7.70
N PHE A 70 -0.43 7.49 7.50
CA PHE A 70 -0.62 6.53 6.41
C PHE A 70 -0.59 7.22 5.04
N VAL A 71 -1.28 8.35 4.91
CA VAL A 71 -1.31 9.14 3.66
C VAL A 71 0.09 9.63 3.32
N LYS A 72 0.83 10.20 4.29
CA LYS A 72 2.21 10.64 4.10
C LYS A 72 3.14 9.50 3.69
N GLU A 73 3.02 8.34 4.33
CA GLU A 73 3.85 7.18 4.00
C GLU A 73 3.57 6.68 2.56
N VAL A 74 2.30 6.61 2.16
CA VAL A 74 1.90 6.22 0.80
C VAL A 74 2.35 7.27 -0.22
N GLU A 75 2.20 8.57 0.05
CA GLU A 75 2.67 9.63 -0.85
C GLU A 75 4.20 9.59 -1.04
N ILE A 76 4.98 9.45 0.04
CA ILE A 76 6.44 9.34 -0.05
C ILE A 76 6.84 8.08 -0.82
N ALA A 77 6.15 6.95 -0.62
CA ALA A 77 6.46 5.69 -1.29
C ALA A 77 6.11 5.70 -2.79
N ILE A 78 5.13 6.49 -3.23
CA ILE A 78 4.77 6.63 -4.66
C ILE A 78 5.71 7.61 -5.39
N ILE A 79 6.33 8.55 -4.67
CA ILE A 79 7.18 9.60 -5.26
C ILE A 79 8.64 9.14 -5.50
N LEU A 80 9.05 7.99 -4.95
CA LEU A 80 10.37 7.37 -5.16
C LEU A 80 10.34 6.32 -6.27
#